data_AF-A0A7T8HIE9-F1
#
_entry.id   AF-A0A7T8HIE9-F1
#
_cell.length_a   1.000
_cell.length_b   1.000
_cell.length_c   1.000
_cell.angle_alpha   90.00
_cell.angle_beta   90.00
_cell.angle_gamma   90.00
#
_symmetry.space_group_name_H-M   'P 1'
#
loop_
_entity.id
_entity.type
_entity.pdbx_description
1 polymer ?
#
loop_
_entity_poly.entity_id
_entity_poly.type
_entity_poly.pdbx_seq_one_letter_code
_entity_poly.pdbx_strand_id
1 'polypeptide(L)' 'MFWSKEFWPPSSPDLNPCDYYLWGILEMDTNKRAHNTVDSLKAAIIQAVANLS' A
#
# COMPACT_ATOMS: atom_id res chain seq x y z
N MET A 1 -14.80 -5.18 -20.57
CA MET A 1 -14.31 -6.42 -19.94
C MET A 1 -14.44 -6.22 -18.44
N PHE A 2 -15.28 -7.01 -17.77
CA PHE A 2 -15.53 -6.87 -16.34
C PHE A 2 -14.92 -8.10 -15.67
N TRP A 3 -13.78 -7.91 -15.00
CA TRP A 3 -13.13 -8.98 -14.23
C TRP A 3 -13.92 -9.17 -12.94
N SER A 4 -14.18 -10.43 -12.55
CA SER A 4 -14.80 -10.67 -11.25
C SER A 4 -13.83 -10.30 -10.13
N LYS A 5 -14.34 -10.02 -8.94
CA LYS A 5 -13.53 -9.60 -7.78
C LYS A 5 -12.43 -10.62 -7.42
N GLU A 6 -12.64 -11.87 -7.79
CA GLU A 6 -11.75 -12.99 -7.52
C GLU A 6 -10.72 -13.22 -8.63
N PHE A 7 -10.86 -12.54 -9.76
CA PHE A 7 -10.02 -12.75 -10.94
C PHE A 7 -8.96 -11.65 -11.04
N TRP A 8 -7.72 -11.99 -10.66
CA TRP A 8 -6.53 -11.21 -10.98
C TRP A 8 -5.69 -11.95 -12.01
N PRO A 9 -5.45 -11.37 -13.20
CA PRO A 9 -4.55 -12.00 -14.16
C PRO A 9 -3.14 -12.08 -13.56
N PRO A 10 -2.37 -13.14 -13.88
CA PRO A 10 -0.97 -13.22 -13.49
C PRO A 10 -0.19 -12.00 -13.98
N SER A 11 0.68 -11.46 -13.12
CA SER A 11 1.56 -10.34 -13.46
C SER A 11 0.85 -9.04 -13.88
N SER A 12 -0.35 -8.77 -13.36
CA SER A 12 -1.09 -7.52 -13.58
C SER A 12 -1.17 -6.63 -12.33
N PRO A 13 -0.04 -6.05 -11.87
CA PRO A 13 -0.04 -5.14 -10.72
C PRO A 13 -0.84 -3.86 -11.00
N ASP A 14 -1.00 -3.48 -12.26
CA ASP A 14 -1.84 -2.38 -12.74
C ASP A 14 -3.32 -2.58 -12.43
N LEU A 15 -3.76 -3.83 -12.25
CA LEU A 15 -5.14 -4.16 -11.94
C LEU A 15 -5.38 -4.34 -10.44
N ASN A 16 -4.36 -4.65 -9.63
CA ASN A 16 -4.50 -4.84 -8.19
C ASN A 16 -4.49 -3.49 -7.45
N PRO A 17 -5.59 -3.08 -6.77
CA PRO A 17 -5.64 -1.82 -6.01
C PRO A 17 -4.55 -1.65 -4.95
N CYS A 18 -4.07 -2.76 -4.39
CA CYS A 18 -2.95 -2.69 -3.47
C CYS A 18 -1.66 -2.27 -4.18
N ASP A 19 -1.38 -2.86 -5.35
CA ASP A 19 -0.13 -2.65 -6.08
C ASP A 19 -0.13 -1.35 -6.89
N TYR A 20 -1.23 -0.99 -7.56
CA TYR A 20 -1.27 0.24 -8.37
C TYR A 20 -1.46 1.52 -7.54
N TYR A 21 -1.97 1.43 -6.30
CA TYR A 21 -2.32 2.60 -5.50
C TYR A 21 -1.83 2.53 -4.05
N LEU A 22 -2.31 1.56 -3.26
CA LEU A 22 -2.10 1.57 -1.81
C LEU A 22 -0.62 1.62 -1.44
N TRP A 23 0.20 0.75 -2.01
CA TRP A 23 1.62 0.66 -1.65
C TRP A 23 2.39 1.94 -1.97
N GLY A 24 2.10 2.60 -3.09
CA GLY A 24 2.74 3.87 -3.44
C GLY A 24 2.40 5.00 -2.46
N ILE A 25 1.14 5.08 -2.01
CA ILE A 25 0.72 6.09 -1.03
C ILE A 25 1.35 5.82 0.35
N LEU A 26 1.34 4.56 0.78
CA LEU A 26 1.94 4.19 2.07
C LEU A 26 3.45 4.45 2.06
N GLU A 27 4.16 4.04 1.00
CA GLU A 27 5.59 4.29 0.85
C GLU A 27 5.91 5.80 0.90
N MET A 28 5.15 6.60 0.14
CA MET A 28 5.32 8.05 0.10
C MET A 28 5.08 8.69 1.48
N ASP A 29 4.13 8.20 2.28
CA ASP A 29 3.82 8.78 3.59
C ASP A 29 4.81 8.36 4.67
N THR A 30 5.09 7.06 4.78
CA THR A 30 5.95 6.54 5.85
C THR A 30 7.40 6.96 5.65
N ASN A 31 7.89 7.01 4.41
CA ASN A 31 9.29 7.31 4.13
C ASN A 31 9.61 8.83 4.15
N LYS A 32 8.66 9.70 4.53
CA LYS A 32 8.94 11.12 4.82
C LYS A 32 9.93 11.31 5.97
N ARG A 33 10.10 10.29 6.81
CA ARG A 33 11.02 10.28 7.95
C ARG A 33 11.76 8.96 8.01
N ALA A 34 13.01 8.99 8.47
CA ALA A 34 13.76 7.77 8.72
C ALA A 34 13.22 7.04 9.97
N HIS A 35 13.21 5.71 9.93
CA HIS A 35 12.83 4.86 11.05
C HIS A 35 14.04 4.12 11.58
N ASN A 36 14.35 4.31 12.87
CA ASN A 36 15.49 3.68 13.52
C ASN A 36 15.19 2.26 14.03
N THR A 37 13.92 1.84 13.98
CA THR A 37 13.48 0.51 14.41
C THR A 37 12.34 0.00 13.52
N VAL A 38 12.22 -1.32 13.42
CA VAL A 38 11.13 -1.98 12.70
C VAL A 38 9.77 -1.62 13.31
N ASP A 39 9.68 -1.48 14.64
CA ASP A 39 8.42 -1.12 15.31
C ASP A 39 7.99 0.31 14.99
N SER A 40 8.93 1.24 14.88
CA SER A 40 8.63 2.61 14.43
C SER A 40 8.06 2.62 13.01
N LEU A 41 8.63 1.82 12.10
CA LEU A 41 8.11 1.69 10.74
C LEU A 41 6.71 1.06 10.72
N LYS A 42 6.50 -0.03 11.48
CA LYS A 42 5.17 -0.68 11.58
C LYS A 42 4.10 0.29 12.09
N ALA A 43 4.41 1.06 13.14
CA ALA A 43 3.50 2.06 13.68
C ALA A 43 3.15 3.13 12.64
N ALA A 44 4.14 3.60 11.88
CA ALA A 44 3.92 4.57 10.81
C ALA A 44 3.03 4.01 9.68
N ILE A 45 3.25 2.76 9.25
CA ILE A 45 2.39 2.10 8.26
C ILE A 45 0.94 2.01 8.76
N ILE A 46 0.73 1.58 10.01
CA ILE A 46 -0.62 1.48 10.59
C ILE A 46 -1.30 2.85 10.62
N GLN A 47 -0.56 3.89 11.03
CA GLN A 47 -1.08 5.25 11.07
C GLN A 47 -1.40 5.78 9.67
N ALA A 48 -0.52 5.54 8.68
CA ALA A 48 -0.75 5.95 7.29
C ALA A 48 -2.01 5.28 6.72
N VAL A 49 -2.22 3.99 6.97
CA VAL A 49 -3.45 3.28 6.59
C VAL A 49 -4.68 3.88 7.28
N ALA A 50 -4.61 4.18 8.57
CA ALA A 50 -5.72 4.76 9.32
C ALA A 50 -6.10 6.18 8.84
N ASN A 51 -5.18 6.89 8.18
CA ASN A 51 -5.38 8.23 7.64
C ASN A 51 -5.80 8.24 6.15
N LEU A 52 -5.84 7.08 5.48
CA LEU A 52 -6.41 6.96 4.14
C LEU A 52 -7.91 7.23 4.22
N SER A 53 -8.37 8.24 3.46
CA SER A 53 -9.78 8.67 3.40
C SER A 53 -10.54 7.96 2.30
#